data_AF-A0A915CY66-F1
#
_entry.id   AF-A0A915CY66-F1
#
_cell.length_a   1.000
_cell.length_b   1.000
_cell.length_c   1.000
_cell.angle_alpha   90.00
_cell.angle_beta   90.00
_cell.angle_gamma   90.00
#
_symmetry.space_group_name_H-M   'P 1'
#
loop_
_entity.id
_entity.type
_entity.pdbx_description
1 polymer ?
#
loop_
_entity_poly.entity_id
_entity_poly.type
_entity_poly.pdbx_seq_one_letter_code
_entity_poly.pdbx_strand_id
1 'polypeptide(L)'
;MITSMAFVPPQDLLRVFAELWELMPLELEPVMLYFEKNYIGTETRRGNRNVLVEPKFEHSLWNLYNRTLDGISTCNSCMECGTTKFL
;
A
#
# COMPACT_ATOMS: atom_id res chain seq x y z
N MET A 1 10.26 5.87 0.76
CA MET A 1 9.33 6.93 1.21
C MET A 1 7.89 6.55 0.92
N ILE A 2 7.43 6.42 -0.33
CA ILE A 2 6.09 5.82 -0.63
C ILE A 2 6.18 4.31 -0.89
N THR A 3 7.23 3.86 -1.58
CA THR A 3 7.45 2.44 -1.90
C THR A 3 7.62 1.55 -0.67
N SER A 4 8.07 2.13 0.46
CA SER A 4 8.16 1.47 1.75
C SER A 4 6.81 1.00 2.29
N MET A 5 5.71 1.59 1.83
CA MET A 5 4.35 1.20 2.22
C MET A 5 4.01 -0.24 1.82
N ALA A 6 4.66 -0.77 0.78
CA ALA A 6 4.50 -2.19 0.40
C ALA A 6 4.91 -3.15 1.52
N PHE A 7 5.76 -2.72 2.46
CA PHE A 7 6.25 -3.54 3.56
C PHE A 7 5.59 -3.21 4.90
N VAL A 8 4.57 -2.36 4.92
CA VAL A 8 3.82 -2.04 6.13
C VAL A 8 2.73 -3.10 6.31
N PRO A 9 2.50 -3.61 7.54
CA PRO A 9 1.38 -4.50 7.80
C PRO A 9 0.06 -3.87 7.33
N PRO A 10 -0.83 -4.58 6.62
CA PRO A 10 -2.05 -4.00 6.07
C PRO A 10 -2.91 -3.24 7.08
N GLN A 11 -2.96 -3.72 8.34
CA GLN A 11 -3.69 -3.07 9.43
C GLN A 11 -3.12 -1.71 9.85
N ASP A 12 -1.85 -1.44 9.57
CA ASP A 12 -1.14 -0.21 9.95
C ASP A 12 -1.05 0.79 8.78
N LEU A 13 -1.46 0.40 7.57
CA LEU A 13 -1.26 1.20 6.36
C LEU A 13 -1.84 2.60 6.45
N LEU A 14 -3.08 2.74 6.94
CA LEU A 14 -3.75 4.04 7.06
C LEU A 14 -3.01 4.96 8.03
N ARG A 15 -2.61 4.43 9.19
CA ARG A 15 -1.87 5.17 10.21
C ARG A 15 -0.53 5.66 9.68
N VAL A 16 0.27 4.75 9.09
CA VAL A 16 1.60 5.08 8.56
C VAL A 16 1.49 6.05 7.38
N PHE A 17 0.43 5.95 6.57
CA PHE A 17 0.19 6.91 5.49
C PHE A 17 -0.13 8.32 6.01
N ALA A 18 -0.92 8.44 7.08
CA ALA A 18 -1.20 9.72 7.71
C ALA A 18 0.08 10.35 8.29
N GLU A 19 0.93 9.56 8.95
CA GLU A 19 2.24 10.02 9.43
C GLU A 19 3.15 10.45 8.25
N LEU A 20 3.12 9.73 7.14
CA LEU A 20 3.85 10.12 5.93
C LEU A 20 3.32 11.44 5.37
N TRP A 21 2.01 11.68 5.41
CA TRP A 21 1.40 12.93 4.95
C TRP A 21 1.96 14.15 5.66
N GLU A 22 2.16 14.06 6.98
CA GLU A 22 2.70 15.16 7.80
C GLU A 22 4.16 15.49 7.49
N LEU A 23 4.91 14.52 6.97
CA LEU A 23 6.33 14.65 6.66
C LEU A 23 6.60 15.10 5.21
N MET A 24 5.56 15.14 4.37
CA MET A 24 5.72 15.39 2.94
C MET A 24 5.66 16.88 2.61
N PRO A 25 6.52 17.35 1.68
CA PRO A 25 6.43 18.71 1.17
C PRO A 25 5.14 18.91 0.36
N LEU A 26 4.58 20.13 0.38
CA LEU A 26 3.32 20.50 -0.28
C LEU A 26 3.32 20.20 -1.78
N GLU A 27 4.47 20.29 -2.44
CA GLU A 27 4.63 20.00 -3.86
C GLU A 27 4.28 18.55 -4.22
N LEU A 28 4.31 17.63 -3.24
CA LEU A 28 3.98 16.23 -3.42
C LEU A 28 2.53 15.89 -3.03
N GLU A 29 1.73 16.87 -2.61
CA GLU A 29 0.30 16.70 -2.31
C GLU A 29 -0.47 15.99 -3.44
N PRO A 30 -0.30 16.33 -4.74
CA PRO A 30 -1.02 15.64 -5.81
C PRO A 30 -0.67 14.15 -5.91
N VAL A 31 0.58 13.80 -5.61
CA VAL A 31 1.04 12.40 -5.59
C VAL A 31 0.44 11.68 -4.40
N MET A 32 0.44 12.31 -3.23
CA MET A 32 -0.12 11.71 -2.02
C MET A 32 -1.64 11.50 -2.17
N LEU A 33 -2.40 12.47 -2.69
CA LEU A 33 -3.83 12.31 -3.00
C LEU A 33 -4.09 11.15 -3.98
N TYR A 34 -3.23 11.00 -4.98
CA TYR A 34 -3.33 9.88 -5.92
C TYR A 34 -3.12 8.53 -5.22
N PHE A 35 -2.12 8.43 -4.34
CA PHE A 35 -1.85 7.20 -3.58
C PHE A 35 -2.97 6.87 -2.61
N GLU A 36 -3.48 7.86 -1.88
CA GLU A 36 -4.59 7.70 -0.95
C GLU A 36 -5.80 7.09 -1.67
N LYS A 37 -6.20 7.70 -2.79
CA LYS A 37 -7.38 7.27 -3.54
C LYS A 37 -7.22 5.89 -4.20
N ASN A 38 -6.04 5.58 -4.73
CA ASN A 38 -5.86 4.39 -5.57
C ASN A 38 -5.34 3.18 -4.79
N TYR A 39 -4.53 3.37 -3.76
CA TYR A 39 -3.81 2.28 -3.10
C TYR A 39 -4.14 2.15 -1.61
N ILE A 40 -4.44 3.24 -0.91
CA ILE A 40 -4.60 3.20 0.56
C ILE A 40 -6.05 3.09 0.99
N GLY A 41 -6.91 3.91 0.40
CA GLY A 41 -8.28 4.13 0.83
C GLY A 41 -8.41 5.48 1.54
N THR A 42 -9.62 6.03 1.54
CA THR A 42 -9.90 7.34 2.11
C THR A 42 -10.96 7.20 3.19
N GLU A 43 -10.73 7.77 4.37
CA GLU A 43 -11.78 7.87 5.38
C GLU A 43 -12.79 8.95 4.97
N THR A 44 -14.05 8.56 4.81
CA THR A 44 -15.14 9.51 4.53
C THR A 44 -16.21 9.43 5.60
N ARG A 45 -16.88 10.55 5.85
CA ARG A 45 -17.98 10.61 6.80
C ARG A 45 -19.30 10.32 6.09
N ARG A 46 -19.99 9.25 6.48
CA ARG A 46 -21.39 8.98 6.07
C ARG A 46 -22.30 9.07 7.30
N GLY A 47 -22.97 10.21 7.44
CA GLY A 47 -23.79 10.51 8.62
C GLY A 47 -22.93 10.74 9.87
N ASN A 48 -23.14 9.94 10.92
CA ASN A 48 -22.37 9.97 12.18
C ASN A 48 -21.27 8.88 12.25
N ARG A 49 -20.96 8.21 11.13
CA ARG A 49 -19.94 7.16 11.07
C ARG A 49 -18.83 7.54 10.11
N ASN A 50 -17.59 7.28 10.51
CA ASN A 50 -16.45 7.23 9.60
C ASN A 50 -16.50 5.89 8.86
N VAL A 51 -16.42 5.95 7.54
CA VAL A 51 -16.44 4.79 6.65
C VAL A 51 -15.18 4.85 5.82
N LEU A 52 -14.40 3.78 5.83
CA LEU A 52 -13.28 3.64 4.91
C LEU A 52 -13.83 3.38 3.51
N VAL A 53 -13.44 4.23 2.57
CA VAL A 53 -13.64 3.98 1.14
C VAL A 53 -12.48 3.11 0.68
N GLU A 54 -12.80 1.88 0.27
CA GLU A 54 -11.82 0.94 -0.24
C GLU A 54 -11.04 1.53 -1.43
N PRO A 55 -9.71 1.32 -1.49
CA PRO A 55 -8.89 1.79 -2.59
C PRO A 55 -9.27 1.07 -3.89
N LYS A 56 -8.90 1.70 -5.02
CA LYS A 56 -9.04 1.09 -6.34
C LYS A 56 -8.26 -0.23 -6.47
N PHE A 57 -7.10 -0.30 -5.85
CA PHE A 57 -6.22 -1.46 -5.84
C PHE A 57 -6.16 -2.04 -4.45
N GLU A 58 -6.74 -3.23 -4.29
CA GLU A 58 -6.75 -3.97 -3.03
C GLU A 58 -5.32 -4.18 -2.51
N HIS A 59 -5.13 -4.04 -1.20
CA HIS A 59 -3.81 -4.16 -0.57
C HIS A 59 -3.14 -5.51 -0.85
N SER A 60 -3.91 -6.58 -0.98
CA SER A 60 -3.42 -7.94 -1.29
C SER A 60 -2.65 -8.05 -2.61
N LEU A 61 -2.91 -7.14 -3.56
CA LEU A 61 -2.29 -7.15 -4.89
C LEU A 61 -0.86 -6.57 -4.88
N TRP A 62 -0.57 -5.65 -3.97
CA TRP A 62 0.68 -4.88 -3.98
C TRP A 62 1.45 -4.92 -2.66
N ASN A 63 0.81 -5.28 -1.56
CA ASN A 63 1.46 -5.39 -0.25
C ASN A 63 2.34 -6.65 -0.22
N LEU A 64 3.59 -6.45 0.13
CA LEU A 64 4.64 -7.45 0.19
C LEU A 64 4.92 -7.93 1.61
N TYR A 65 4.37 -7.30 2.65
CA TYR A 65 4.69 -7.58 4.06
C TYR A 65 4.69 -9.09 4.37
N ASN A 66 3.59 -9.77 4.06
CA ASN A 66 3.46 -11.22 4.28
C ASN A 66 4.45 -12.03 3.42
N ARG A 67 4.70 -11.64 2.16
CA ARG A 67 5.66 -12.32 1.27
C ARG A 67 7.09 -12.20 1.79
N THR A 68 7.45 -11.03 2.34
CA THR A 68 8.76 -10.84 2.99
C THR A 68 8.93 -11.73 4.22
N LEU A 69 7.87 -11.91 5.02
CA LEU A 69 7.91 -12.83 6.16
C LEU A 69 8.03 -14.29 5.73
N ASP A 70 7.37 -14.66 4.64
CA ASP A 70 7.38 -16.03 4.09
C ASP A 70 8.65 -16.35 3.27
N GLY A 71 9.57 -15.40 3.11
CA GLY A 71 10.79 -15.56 2.32
C GLY A 71 10.54 -15.75 0.82
N ILE A 72 9.36 -15.37 0.34
CA ILE A 72 8.97 -15.44 -1.07
C ILE A 72 9.52 -14.20 -1.79
N SER A 73 10.07 -14.39 -2.99
CA SER A 73 10.62 -13.30 -3.81
C SER A 73 9.58 -12.19 -4.05
N THR A 74 10.04 -10.94 -4.06
CA THR A 74 9.22 -9.72 -4.19
C THR A 74 8.64 -9.48 -5.59
N CYS A 75 8.78 -10.42 -6.53
CA CYS A 75 8.35 -10.25 -7.91
C CYS A 75 6.84 -10.48 -8.07
N ASN A 76 6.19 -9.63 -8.87
CA ASN A 76 4.74 -9.67 -9.07
C ASN A 76 4.31 -10.75 -10.08
N SER A 77 5.27 -11.29 -10.83
CA SER A 77 5.03 -12.19 -11.94
C SER A 77 6.11 -13.28 -11.98
N CYS A 78 5.71 -14.48 -12.40
CA CYS A 78 6.61 -15.61 -12.60
C CYS A 78 7.73 -15.31 -13.63
N MET A 79 7.51 -14.32 -14.50
CA MET A 79 8.46 -13.90 -15.54
C MET A 79 9.57 -12.99 -14.99
N GLU A 80 9.29 -12.14 -14.00
CA GLU A 80 10.30 -11.33 -13.30
C GLU A 80 11.11 -12.16 -12.28
N CYS A 81 10.51 -13.23 -11.75
CA CYS A 81 11.04 -13.98 -10.62
C CYS A 81 12.20 -14.94 -10.98
N GLY A 82 12.44 -15.27 -12.25
CA GLY A 82 13.61 -16.05 -12.65
C GLY A 82 13.84 -17.38 -11.91
N THR A 83 12.85 -17.93 -11.21
CA THR A 83 12.97 -19.26 -10.58
C THR A 83 12.56 -20.30 -11.59
N THR A 84 13.53 -20.73 -12.39
CA THR A 84 13.51 -22.06 -12.98
C THR A 84 13.51 -23.05 -11.81
N LYS A 85 12.34 -23.57 -11.42
CA LYS A 85 12.28 -24.75 -10.57
C LYS A 85 12.76 -25.94 -11.41
N PHE A 86 14.06 -26.23 -11.33
CA PHE A 86 14.57 -27.57 -11.62
C PHE A 86 14.38 -28.41 -10.36
N LEU A 87 13.29 -29.16 -10.29
CA LEU A 87 13.18 -30.46 -9.60
C LEU A 87 12.10 -31.27 -10.30
#